data_AF-A0A925V4G4-F1
#
_entry.id   AF-A0A925V4G4-F1
#
_cell.length_a   1.000
_cell.length_b   1.000
_cell.length_c   1.000
_cell.angle_alpha   90.00
_cell.angle_beta   90.00
_cell.angle_gamma   90.00
#
_symmetry.space_group_name_H-M   'P 1'
#
loop_
_entity.id
_entity.type
_entity.pdbx_description
1 polymer ?
#
loop_
_entity_poly.entity_id
_entity_poly.type
_entity_poly.pdbx_seq_one_letter_code
_entity_poly.pdbx_strand_id
1 'polypeptide(L)'
;MAKRNLERVVWSEGMLMCPQHLQQQDLFFEGTLSQRLAAATPYAWGVVSLTVDEGELKAGQLKVSEFAGILSAGLPLELGAGEAGGPAARPIAESFPTTAPMLEVYLAVPSAREGIPNYQDAVDDTAGARFRIANRPVPDLTIAKTEQIIAFGRPNVAVMFGNEGRDDFETVKIAEIVRDGTGSF
;
A
#
# COMPACT_ATOMS: atom_id res chain seq x y z
N MET A 1 9.85 -14.87 2.59
CA MET A 1 10.51 -13.54 2.56
C MET A 1 10.69 -13.16 1.11
N ALA A 2 10.09 -12.06 0.64
CA ALA A 2 10.26 -11.65 -0.75
C ALA A 2 11.74 -11.39 -1.05
N LYS A 3 12.26 -11.95 -2.14
CA LYS A 3 13.66 -11.79 -2.55
C LYS A 3 13.86 -10.32 -2.96
N ARG A 4 14.63 -9.57 -2.18
CA ARG A 4 14.96 -8.16 -2.51
C ARG A 4 15.89 -8.14 -3.72
N ASN A 5 15.60 -7.26 -4.68
CA ASN A 5 16.45 -7.10 -5.85
C ASN A 5 17.71 -6.30 -5.48
N LEU A 6 18.89 -6.90 -5.66
CA LEU A 6 20.19 -6.28 -5.43
C LEU A 6 21.06 -6.32 -6.70
N GLU A 7 20.46 -6.63 -7.85
CA GLU A 7 21.11 -6.69 -9.15
C GLU A 7 21.17 -5.28 -9.75
N ARG A 8 22.35 -4.86 -10.19
CA ARG A 8 22.55 -3.55 -10.81
C ARG A 8 22.30 -3.63 -12.31
N VAL A 9 21.55 -2.67 -12.83
CA VAL A 9 21.44 -2.45 -14.27
C VAL A 9 22.81 -2.05 -14.83
N VAL A 10 23.24 -2.73 -15.88
CA VAL A 10 24.46 -2.40 -16.61
C VAL A 10 24.12 -1.41 -17.72
N TRP A 11 24.80 -0.26 -17.73
CA TRP A 11 24.67 0.76 -18.76
C TRP A 11 25.91 0.70 -19.67
N SER A 12 25.69 0.53 -20.98
CA SER A 12 26.76 0.46 -21.97
C SER A 12 26.53 1.44 -23.11
N GLU A 13 27.61 1.84 -23.77
CA GLU A 13 27.55 2.67 -24.97
C GLU A 13 26.67 2.02 -26.04
N GLY A 14 25.85 2.84 -26.71
CA GLY A 14 24.93 2.38 -27.77
C GLY A 14 23.69 1.62 -27.27
N MET A 15 23.48 1.46 -25.96
CA MET A 15 22.30 0.78 -25.44
C MET A 15 21.03 1.64 -25.62
N LEU A 16 19.97 1.04 -26.17
CA LEU A 16 18.65 1.66 -26.23
C LEU A 16 17.93 1.51 -24.88
N MET A 17 17.42 2.61 -24.34
CA MET A 17 16.66 2.60 -23.09
C MET A 17 15.27 1.99 -23.31
N CYS A 18 14.81 1.20 -22.33
CA CYS A 18 13.47 0.65 -22.28
C CYS A 18 12.95 0.79 -20.85
N PRO A 19 11.63 0.71 -20.61
CA PRO A 19 11.04 0.87 -19.28
C PRO A 19 11.66 -0.07 -18.23
N GLN A 20 12.04 -1.29 -18.64
CA GLN A 20 12.62 -2.30 -17.77
C GLN A 20 13.94 -1.83 -17.14
N HIS A 21 14.77 -1.06 -17.86
CA HIS A 21 16.01 -0.54 -17.30
C HIS A 21 15.76 0.39 -16.11
N LEU A 22 14.76 1.28 -16.21
CA LEU A 22 14.41 2.20 -15.13
C LEU A 22 13.74 1.44 -13.97
N GLN A 23 12.81 0.53 -14.28
CA GLN A 23 12.12 -0.29 -13.27
C GLN A 23 13.10 -1.15 -12.44
N GLN A 24 14.07 -1.79 -13.09
CA GLN A 24 15.08 -2.59 -12.38
C GLN A 24 16.04 -1.71 -11.56
N GLN A 25 16.36 -0.51 -12.04
CA GLN A 25 17.14 0.46 -11.29
C GLN A 25 16.42 0.95 -10.03
N ASP A 26 15.12 1.22 -10.10
CA ASP A 26 14.30 1.61 -8.95
C ASP A 26 14.26 0.48 -7.91
N LEU A 27 13.97 -0.76 -8.34
CA LEU A 27 13.96 -1.94 -7.48
C LEU A 27 15.33 -2.20 -6.81
N PHE A 28 16.44 -1.95 -7.52
CA PHE A 28 17.78 -2.05 -6.96
C PHE A 28 18.01 -1.05 -5.82
N PHE A 29 17.57 0.21 -5.99
CA PHE A 29 17.71 1.24 -4.96
C PHE A 29 16.81 0.94 -3.75
N GLU A 30 15.56 0.56 -3.98
CA GLU A 30 14.64 0.14 -2.92
C GLU A 30 15.20 -1.05 -2.13
N GLY A 31 15.69 -2.07 -2.83
CA GLY A 31 16.30 -3.25 -2.22
C GLY A 31 17.53 -2.92 -1.38
N THR A 32 18.40 -2.05 -1.91
CA THR A 32 19.61 -1.59 -1.20
C THR A 32 19.26 -0.78 0.05
N LEU A 33 18.30 0.15 -0.04
CA LEU A 33 17.83 0.94 1.10
C LEU A 33 17.25 0.03 2.19
N SER A 34 16.37 -0.90 1.79
CA SER A 34 15.74 -1.85 2.69
C SER A 34 16.75 -2.75 3.41
N GLN A 35 17.83 -3.17 2.72
CA GLN A 35 18.94 -3.93 3.34
C GLN A 35 19.72 -3.09 4.37
N ARG A 36 20.03 -1.84 4.04
CA ARG A 36 20.74 -0.94 4.97
C ARG A 36 19.91 -0.64 6.21
N LEU A 37 18.61 -0.39 6.07
CA LEU A 37 17.71 -0.15 7.20
C LEU A 37 17.56 -1.40 8.08
N ALA A 38 17.43 -2.58 7.48
CA ALA A 38 17.35 -3.84 8.23
C ALA A 38 18.63 -4.15 9.01
N ALA A 39 19.80 -3.73 8.52
CA ALA A 39 21.06 -3.84 9.26
C ALA A 39 21.16 -2.84 10.42
N ALA A 40 20.49 -1.69 10.32
CA ALA A 40 20.53 -0.64 11.34
C ALA A 40 19.50 -0.85 12.47
N THR A 41 18.27 -1.28 12.13
CA THR A 41 17.21 -1.53 13.10
C THR A 41 16.35 -2.74 12.69
N PRO A 42 16.17 -3.74 13.57
CA PRO A 42 15.17 -4.78 13.36
C PRO A 42 13.78 -4.17 13.22
N TYR A 43 12.93 -4.79 12.38
CA TYR A 43 11.52 -4.41 12.19
C TYR A 43 11.31 -2.91 11.94
N ALA A 44 12.04 -2.35 10.97
CA ALA A 44 11.96 -0.94 10.54
C ALA A 44 10.64 -0.58 9.80
N TRP A 45 9.51 -1.09 10.27
CA TRP A 45 8.19 -0.94 9.68
C TRP A 45 7.12 -0.81 10.77
N GLY A 46 5.95 -0.29 10.44
CA GLY A 46 4.86 -0.08 11.39
C GLY A 46 4.02 1.15 11.08
N VAL A 47 3.09 1.44 11.99
CA VAL A 47 2.20 2.60 11.92
C VAL A 47 2.87 3.80 12.56
N VAL A 48 2.87 4.93 11.85
CA VAL A 48 3.31 6.24 12.36
C VAL A 48 2.12 7.06 12.81
N SER A 49 1.05 7.10 12.02
CA SER A 49 -0.23 7.71 12.38
C SER A 49 -1.40 6.95 11.74
N LEU A 50 -2.57 7.01 12.39
CA LEU A 50 -3.80 6.37 11.94
C LEU A 50 -5.00 7.18 12.44
N THR A 51 -5.91 7.49 11.52
CA THR A 51 -7.24 8.03 11.85
C THR A 51 -8.31 7.12 11.25
N VAL A 52 -9.23 6.65 12.09
CA VAL A 52 -10.41 5.88 11.68
C VAL A 52 -11.63 6.80 11.72
N ASP A 53 -12.54 6.64 10.77
CA ASP A 53 -13.81 7.37 10.77
C ASP A 53 -14.75 6.79 11.85
N GLU A 54 -14.96 7.55 12.92
CA GLU A 54 -15.84 7.14 14.02
C GLU A 54 -17.33 7.07 13.62
N GLY A 55 -17.76 7.85 12.63
CA GLY A 55 -19.13 7.85 12.14
C GLY A 55 -19.44 6.55 11.41
N GLU A 56 -18.55 6.15 10.50
CA GLU A 56 -18.62 4.86 9.82
C GLU A 56 -18.51 3.69 10.80
N LEU A 57 -17.63 3.78 11.80
CA LEU A 57 -17.47 2.74 12.81
C LEU A 57 -18.78 2.48 13.57
N LYS A 58 -19.48 3.56 13.99
CA LYS A 58 -20.81 3.47 14.61
C LYS A 58 -21.87 2.93 13.67
N ALA A 59 -21.72 3.12 12.36
CA ALA A 59 -22.56 2.53 11.33
C ALA A 59 -22.20 1.05 11.01
N GLY A 60 -21.24 0.47 11.72
CA GLY A 60 -20.81 -0.92 11.53
C GLY A 60 -19.84 -1.12 10.36
N GLN A 61 -19.23 -0.04 9.88
CA GLN A 61 -18.26 -0.01 8.80
C GLN A 61 -16.88 0.41 9.31
N LEU A 62 -15.84 -0.27 8.88
CA LEU A 62 -14.48 0.19 9.11
C LEU A 62 -14.03 1.06 7.94
N LYS A 63 -13.72 2.33 8.22
CA LYS A 63 -13.12 3.25 7.24
C LYS A 63 -11.87 3.90 7.82
N VAL A 64 -10.76 3.77 7.10
CA VAL A 64 -9.53 4.50 7.40
C VAL A 64 -9.58 5.84 6.68
N SER A 65 -9.50 6.93 7.44
CA SER A 65 -9.54 8.31 6.92
C SER A 65 -8.15 8.84 6.62
N GLU A 66 -7.19 8.52 7.48
CA GLU A 66 -5.78 8.91 7.33
C GLU A 66 -4.87 7.78 7.81
N PHE A 67 -3.70 7.67 7.18
CA PHE A 67 -2.68 6.72 7.57
C PHE A 67 -1.31 7.22 7.15
N ALA A 68 -0.31 7.07 8.01
CA ALA A 68 1.09 7.12 7.61
C ALA A 68 1.84 5.95 8.23
N GLY A 69 2.67 5.27 7.45
CA GLY A 69 3.44 4.15 7.95
C GLY A 69 4.24 3.44 6.87
N ILE A 70 4.87 2.34 7.29
CA ILE A 70 5.65 1.46 6.42
C ILE A 70 5.11 0.05 6.61
N LEU A 71 4.78 -0.63 5.52
CA LEU A 71 4.31 -2.01 5.54
C LEU A 71 5.47 -2.99 5.79
N SER A 72 5.14 -4.25 6.11
CA SER A 72 6.12 -5.24 6.59
C SER A 72 7.25 -5.61 5.62
N ALA A 73 7.08 -5.41 4.29
CA ALA A 73 8.16 -5.60 3.33
C ALA A 73 8.88 -4.29 2.94
N GLY A 74 8.46 -3.16 3.49
CA GLY A 74 9.11 -1.87 3.37
C GLY A 74 8.40 -0.87 2.48
N LEU A 75 7.20 -1.16 1.97
CA LEU A 75 6.43 -0.19 1.19
C LEU A 75 5.98 0.98 2.08
N PRO A 76 6.41 2.23 1.81
CA PRO A 76 5.86 3.40 2.48
C PRO A 76 4.42 3.61 2.01
N LEU A 77 3.53 3.91 2.95
CA LEU A 77 2.13 4.20 2.64
C LEU A 77 1.70 5.45 3.41
N GLU A 78 1.12 6.38 2.67
CA GLU A 78 0.56 7.63 3.18
C GLU A 78 -0.81 7.83 2.53
N LEU A 79 -1.81 8.12 3.36
CA LEU A 79 -3.18 8.42 2.98
C LEU A 79 -3.57 9.71 3.71
N GLY A 80 -3.75 10.79 2.95
CA GLY A 80 -4.22 12.07 3.49
C GLY A 80 -5.74 12.14 3.64
N ALA A 81 -6.22 13.04 4.50
CA ALA A 81 -7.65 13.25 4.71
C ALA A 81 -8.34 13.68 3.40
N GLY A 82 -9.37 12.94 3.01
CA GLY A 82 -10.14 13.21 1.79
C GLY A 82 -9.39 12.92 0.48
N GLU A 83 -8.19 12.32 0.55
CA GLU A 83 -7.48 11.92 -0.65
C GLU A 83 -8.15 10.72 -1.33
N ALA A 84 -8.31 10.82 -2.65
CA ALA A 84 -8.73 9.69 -3.45
C ALA A 84 -7.64 8.60 -3.46
N GLY A 85 -8.05 7.33 -3.32
CA GLY A 85 -7.15 6.17 -3.38
C GLY A 85 -6.92 5.45 -2.05
N GLY A 86 -7.50 5.93 -0.94
CA GLY A 86 -7.62 5.12 0.28
C GLY A 86 -8.53 3.90 0.10
N PRO A 87 -8.46 2.91 1.01
CA PRO A 87 -9.28 1.71 0.93
C PRO A 87 -10.78 2.05 1.05
N ALA A 88 -11.63 1.24 0.42
CA ALA A 88 -13.07 1.32 0.60
C ALA A 88 -13.46 1.03 2.05
N ALA A 89 -14.57 1.62 2.51
CA ALA A 89 -15.17 1.23 3.79
C ALA A 89 -15.57 -0.25 3.72
N ARG A 90 -15.34 -0.99 4.82
CA ARG A 90 -15.64 -2.43 4.87
C ARG A 90 -16.63 -2.77 5.99
N PRO A 91 -17.68 -3.55 5.71
CA PRO A 91 -18.61 -4.00 6.74
C PRO A 91 -17.92 -4.92 7.75
N ILE A 92 -18.14 -4.67 9.04
CA ILE A 92 -17.50 -5.44 10.14
C ILE A 92 -18.27 -6.73 10.44
N ALA A 93 -19.61 -6.69 10.37
CA ALA A 93 -20.48 -7.73 10.90
C ALA A 93 -20.22 -9.14 10.33
N GLU A 94 -19.94 -9.24 9.03
CA GLU A 94 -19.68 -10.53 8.37
C GLU A 94 -18.35 -11.17 8.80
N SER A 95 -17.39 -10.34 9.22
CA SER A 95 -16.04 -10.77 9.59
C SER A 95 -15.81 -10.84 11.09
N PHE A 96 -16.76 -10.36 11.91
CA PHE A 96 -16.67 -10.39 13.37
C PHE A 96 -17.72 -11.33 13.99
N PRO A 97 -17.43 -12.62 14.22
CA PRO A 97 -18.32 -13.51 14.97
C PRO A 97 -18.59 -13.00 16.38
N THR A 98 -19.77 -13.26 16.95
CA THR A 98 -20.13 -12.85 18.32
C THR A 98 -19.32 -13.59 19.40
N THR A 99 -18.75 -14.74 19.06
CA THR A 99 -17.89 -15.53 19.94
C THR A 99 -16.45 -15.01 19.98
N ALA A 100 -16.03 -14.18 19.02
CA ALA A 100 -14.70 -13.62 18.98
C ALA A 100 -14.59 -12.41 19.92
N PRO A 101 -13.55 -12.33 20.78
CA PRO A 101 -13.38 -11.21 21.71
C PRO A 101 -12.93 -9.93 21.00
N MET A 102 -12.24 -10.06 19.86
CA MET A 102 -11.76 -8.96 19.05
C MET A 102 -11.68 -9.38 17.57
N LEU A 103 -11.62 -8.40 16.68
CA LEU A 103 -11.32 -8.56 15.27
C LEU A 103 -10.08 -7.74 14.90
N GLU A 104 -9.02 -8.41 14.49
CA GLU A 104 -7.81 -7.73 14.03
C GLU A 104 -8.04 -7.06 12.67
N VAL A 105 -7.43 -5.90 12.48
CA VAL A 105 -7.55 -5.08 11.26
C VAL A 105 -6.18 -4.81 10.68
N TYR A 106 -6.05 -4.99 9.37
CA TYR A 106 -4.83 -4.79 8.63
C TYR A 106 -5.06 -3.85 7.46
N LEU A 107 -4.05 -3.04 7.16
CA LEU A 107 -3.87 -2.51 5.81
C LEU A 107 -3.05 -3.51 5.02
N ALA A 108 -3.48 -3.72 3.77
CA ALA A 108 -2.89 -4.69 2.87
C ALA A 108 -2.70 -4.07 1.49
N VAL A 109 -1.58 -4.40 0.84
CA VAL A 109 -1.29 -4.08 -0.56
C VAL A 109 -0.83 -5.36 -1.25
N PRO A 110 -1.31 -5.70 -2.45
CA PRO A 110 -0.85 -6.90 -3.15
C PRO A 110 0.68 -6.95 -3.25
N SER A 111 1.23 -8.14 -3.02
CA SER A 111 2.68 -8.35 -3.11
C SER A 111 3.17 -8.14 -4.53
N ALA A 112 4.37 -7.57 -4.68
CA ALA A 112 4.99 -7.46 -5.98
C ALA A 112 5.29 -8.86 -6.54
N ARG A 113 4.94 -9.10 -7.81
CA ARG A 113 5.16 -10.38 -8.48
C ARG A 113 5.92 -10.18 -9.78
N GLU A 114 7.05 -10.86 -9.93
CA GLU A 114 7.78 -10.87 -11.18
C GLU A 114 7.01 -11.64 -12.27
N GLY A 115 7.07 -11.18 -13.51
CA GLY A 115 6.39 -11.82 -14.65
C GLY A 115 4.88 -11.57 -14.74
N ILE A 116 4.30 -10.81 -13.81
CA ILE A 116 2.88 -10.42 -13.81
C ILE A 116 2.77 -8.88 -13.76
N PRO A 117 1.76 -8.25 -14.40
CA PRO A 117 1.54 -6.82 -14.27
C PRO A 117 1.35 -6.39 -12.81
N ASN A 118 2.18 -5.46 -12.35
CA ASN A 118 2.10 -4.87 -11.00
C ASN A 118 1.32 -3.54 -10.97
N TYR A 119 0.87 -3.07 -12.13
CA TYR A 119 0.08 -1.86 -12.31
C TYR A 119 -1.23 -2.23 -13.02
N GLN A 120 -2.34 -1.67 -12.55
CA GLN A 120 -3.64 -1.76 -13.21
C GLN A 120 -4.23 -0.37 -13.42
N ASP A 121 -5.07 -0.22 -14.44
CA ASP A 121 -5.83 1.01 -14.62
C ASP A 121 -6.82 1.21 -13.49
N ALA A 122 -7.08 2.46 -13.12
CA ALA A 122 -7.97 2.79 -12.00
C ALA A 122 -9.44 2.38 -12.24
N VAL A 123 -9.82 2.09 -13.49
CA VAL A 123 -11.18 1.69 -13.89
C VAL A 123 -11.42 0.20 -13.68
N ASP A 124 -10.36 -0.61 -13.62
CA ASP A 124 -10.47 -2.04 -13.37
C ASP A 124 -10.52 -2.30 -11.86
N ASP A 125 -11.68 -2.75 -11.38
CA ASP A 125 -11.91 -3.10 -9.97
C ASP A 125 -11.46 -4.54 -9.63
N THR A 126 -10.68 -5.16 -10.53
CA THR A 126 -10.06 -6.45 -10.23
C THR A 126 -8.94 -6.24 -9.23
N ALA A 127 -9.09 -6.79 -8.02
CA ALA A 127 -8.05 -6.80 -7.01
C ALA A 127 -6.93 -7.75 -7.46
N GLY A 128 -5.87 -7.22 -8.05
CA GLY A 128 -4.74 -8.05 -8.46
C GLY A 128 -3.40 -7.33 -8.49
N ALA A 129 -3.37 -6.09 -8.99
CA ALA A 129 -2.12 -5.36 -9.11
C ALA A 129 -1.78 -4.60 -7.83
N ARG A 130 -0.48 -4.53 -7.55
CA ARG A 130 0.10 -3.81 -6.41
C ARG A 130 -0.18 -2.31 -6.46
N PHE A 131 -0.24 -1.73 -7.65
CA PHE A 131 -0.47 -0.30 -7.86
C PHE A 131 -1.63 -0.05 -8.82
N ARG A 132 -2.40 1.01 -8.57
CA ARG A 132 -3.36 1.60 -9.51
C ARG A 132 -2.71 2.80 -10.22
N ILE A 133 -2.96 2.93 -11.51
CA ILE A 133 -2.44 4.04 -12.32
C ILE A 133 -3.28 5.30 -12.06
N ALA A 134 -2.61 6.39 -11.68
CA ALA A 134 -3.19 7.71 -11.49
C ALA A 134 -2.44 8.73 -12.36
N ASN A 135 -3.12 9.30 -13.34
CA ASN A 135 -2.57 10.34 -14.21
C ASN A 135 -2.75 11.71 -13.55
N ARG A 136 -1.70 12.54 -13.50
CA ARG A 136 -1.80 13.93 -13.07
C ARG A 136 -0.91 14.87 -13.90
N PRO A 137 -1.29 16.14 -14.06
CA PRO A 137 -0.38 17.15 -14.59
C PRO A 137 0.79 17.36 -13.64
N VAL A 138 1.99 17.47 -14.22
CA VAL A 138 3.25 17.72 -13.51
C VAL A 138 3.92 18.92 -14.16
N PRO A 139 4.12 20.03 -13.41
CA PRO A 139 4.82 21.19 -13.94
C PRO A 139 6.31 20.91 -14.12
N ASP A 140 6.91 21.53 -15.12
CA ASP A 140 8.36 21.53 -15.30
C ASP A 140 9.03 22.42 -14.23
N LEU A 141 9.98 21.85 -13.48
CA LEU A 141 10.70 22.55 -12.40
C LEU A 141 11.76 23.54 -12.92
N THR A 142 12.17 23.43 -14.17
CA THR A 142 13.10 24.33 -14.85
C THR A 142 12.39 25.44 -15.62
N ILE A 143 11.18 25.16 -16.12
CA ILE A 143 10.35 26.10 -16.89
C ILE A 143 8.89 26.03 -16.41
N ALA A 144 8.56 26.86 -15.42
CA ALA A 144 7.25 26.87 -14.74
C ALA A 144 6.01 27.26 -15.59
N LYS A 145 6.12 27.27 -16.93
CA LYS A 145 5.02 27.58 -17.86
C LYS A 145 4.43 26.36 -18.56
N THR A 146 5.04 25.19 -18.40
CA THR A 146 4.62 23.96 -19.08
C THR A 146 4.37 22.85 -18.08
N GLU A 147 3.34 22.05 -18.34
CA GLU A 147 3.06 20.82 -17.63
C GLU A 147 2.95 19.65 -18.60
N GLN A 148 3.16 18.44 -18.08
CA GLN A 148 2.94 17.18 -18.78
C GLN A 148 2.07 16.27 -17.93
N ILE A 149 1.21 15.48 -18.57
CA ILE A 149 0.46 14.43 -17.87
C ILE A 149 1.41 13.26 -17.66
N ILE A 150 1.62 12.88 -16.40
CA ILE A 150 2.45 11.74 -16.01
C ILE A 150 1.58 10.72 -15.27
N ALA A 151 1.79 9.44 -15.60
CA ALA A 151 1.18 8.30 -14.91
C ALA A 151 1.99 7.93 -13.67
N PHE A 152 1.32 7.86 -12.51
CA PHE A 152 1.91 7.44 -11.24
C PHE A 152 1.25 6.14 -10.75
N GLY A 153 2.02 5.27 -10.11
CA GLY A 153 1.48 4.12 -9.39
C GLY A 153 1.10 4.51 -7.96
N ARG A 154 -0.18 4.46 -7.62
CA ARG A 154 -0.67 4.58 -6.23
C ARG A 154 -0.84 3.18 -5.63
N PRO A 155 -0.39 2.92 -4.39
CA PRO A 155 -0.61 1.62 -3.76
C PRO A 155 -2.08 1.21 -3.79
N ASN A 156 -2.36 -0.03 -4.20
CA ASN A 156 -3.70 -0.58 -4.20
C ASN A 156 -4.04 -1.07 -2.80
N VAL A 157 -4.38 -0.14 -1.90
CA VAL A 157 -4.62 -0.42 -0.49
C VAL A 157 -6.00 -1.01 -0.27
N ALA A 158 -6.05 -2.10 0.48
CA ALA A 158 -7.27 -2.69 1.00
C ALA A 158 -7.21 -2.80 2.53
N VAL A 159 -8.38 -2.75 3.16
CA VAL A 159 -8.56 -3.21 4.53
C VAL A 159 -8.76 -4.72 4.49
N MET A 160 -8.09 -5.47 5.36
CA MET A 160 -8.30 -6.91 5.55
C MET A 160 -8.51 -7.22 7.03
N PHE A 161 -9.45 -8.13 7.31
CA PHE A 161 -9.70 -8.59 8.68
C PHE A 161 -8.84 -9.82 9.04
N GLY A 162 -8.67 -10.06 10.34
CA GLY A 162 -7.79 -11.11 10.87
C GLY A 162 -8.10 -12.54 10.42
N ASN A 163 -9.35 -12.79 10.00
CA ASN A 163 -9.86 -14.05 9.50
C ASN A 163 -9.65 -14.26 7.99
N GLU A 164 -9.09 -13.29 7.27
CA GLU A 164 -8.82 -13.37 5.83
C GLU A 164 -7.40 -13.87 5.55
N GLY A 165 -7.22 -14.62 4.45
CA GLY A 165 -5.90 -15.06 3.99
C GLY A 165 -5.09 -13.88 3.46
N ARG A 166 -3.83 -13.75 3.90
CA ARG A 166 -2.97 -12.59 3.61
C ARG A 166 -1.67 -12.94 2.88
N ASP A 167 -1.50 -14.20 2.45
CA ASP A 167 -0.23 -14.70 1.91
C ASP A 167 0.24 -13.94 0.64
N ASP A 168 -0.73 -13.40 -0.11
CA ASP A 168 -0.49 -12.65 -1.34
C ASP A 168 -0.35 -11.15 -1.13
N PHE A 169 -0.37 -10.69 0.12
CA PHE A 169 -0.35 -9.28 0.48
C PHE A 169 0.84 -8.94 1.36
N GLU A 170 1.39 -7.77 1.11
CA GLU A 170 2.17 -7.08 2.11
C GLU A 170 1.20 -6.41 3.08
N THR A 171 1.37 -6.63 4.38
CA THR A 171 0.40 -6.15 5.37
C THR A 171 1.06 -5.48 6.57
N VAL A 172 0.28 -4.66 7.27
CA VAL A 172 0.58 -4.15 8.61
C VAL A 172 -0.69 -4.15 9.44
N LYS A 173 -0.63 -4.65 10.68
CA LYS A 173 -1.76 -4.58 11.61
C LYS A 173 -1.92 -3.12 12.06
N ILE A 174 -3.12 -2.59 11.95
CA ILE A 174 -3.41 -1.19 12.28
C ILE A 174 -4.33 -1.02 13.50
N ALA A 175 -5.18 -2.00 13.78
CA ALA A 175 -6.13 -1.92 14.90
C ALA A 175 -6.64 -3.30 15.32
N GLU A 176 -7.36 -3.31 16.45
CA GLU A 176 -8.23 -4.40 16.90
C GLU A 176 -9.59 -3.78 17.22
N ILE A 177 -10.66 -4.31 16.60
CA ILE A 177 -12.04 -3.90 16.90
C ILE A 177 -12.54 -4.79 18.03
N VAL A 178 -13.15 -4.18 19.03
CA VAL A 178 -13.81 -4.85 20.15
C VAL A 178 -15.28 -4.46 20.16
N ARG A 179 -16.12 -5.24 20.86
CA ARG A 179 -17.49 -4.82 21.14
C ARG A 179 -17.57 -4.12 22.48
N ASP A 180 -18.34 -3.06 22.53
CA ASP A 180 -18.73 -2.45 23.80
C ASP A 180 -19.80 -3.28 24.53
N GLY A 181 -20.16 -2.87 25.75
CA GLY A 181 -21.19 -3.55 26.55
C GLY A 181 -22.61 -3.51 25.95
N THR A 182 -22.83 -2.72 24.90
CA THR A 182 -24.10 -2.62 24.17
C THR A 182 -24.12 -3.47 22.89
N GLY A 183 -22.98 -4.08 22.53
CA GLY A 183 -22.80 -4.84 21.30
C GLY A 183 -22.44 -3.98 20.08
N SER A 184 -22.18 -2.68 20.29
CA SER A 184 -21.62 -1.76 19.29
C SER A 184 -20.10 -1.90 19.21
N PHE A 185 -19.43 -1.23 18.27
CA PHE A 185 -17.97 -1.26 18.09
C PHE A 185 -17.29 -0.02 18.66
#